data_AF-A0A674MV51-F1
#
_entry.id   AF-A0A674MV51-F1
#
_cell.length_a   1.000
_cell.length_b   1.000
_cell.length_c   1.000
_cell.angle_alpha   90.00
_cell.angle_beta   90.00
_cell.angle_gamma   90.00
#
_symmetry.space_group_name_H-M   'P 1'
#
loop_
_entity.id
_entity.type
_entity.pdbx_description
1 polymer ?
#
loop_
_entity_poly.entity_id
_entity_poly.type
_entity_poly.pdbx_seq_one_letter_code
_entity_poly.pdbx_strand_id
1 'polypeptide(L)'
;MSSLSNRWSYGFAFGAVSSSVLLLFSESYLPFPVPPWARAILYLVGALEVGVVFLPFFACLSTPFRTVGAVLGILYSLPWIIITVWDTFTCPSGKVLGKHQKVIVQWPSILSLVFLLGRFIYILIKDIRIRLQLEAEVSRKCPHVTFVHWGNDEGACLTRIPWWVTLLQEPEELMEQHKMQHVRDLLRKTPVCRKPLTWFQRRVYEWDPNFKFPNRIIGTAIISLIGLYTLTLADYSLSNRVFDQVKHYKDTLKQLVTACNQTEALGALIPNLEEFIDVAQKSWLATTIFASLNSVAYTFHVLACYRKHMKRLWKGQKGFLPEKFQTPVSATSVSSITRYSGWQIAFTLWGYLIVHFVHFAFALFIVYTFILPIMHGQVLSMLAQLGTILLAIGLVIGLVILQVVLVQLFFLQDKLSPTDKQKPLALNNRKAFHCFNYFFFFYNVAMGISNCIVRLLCSIVMGTWLVSRIDRTIMQRGYEAMDAGYSTWIGMIFADHYHNNPVMVCFCHLLVSNTPGGHTVSSYSTFNNPPSEPTVNSLARRRWMLFYTLVKNPQLILLRKHHLSSALSEQKPTLPRSDTVLQAWAMTSQAQCNKATPQSNPEAEAIPAED
;
A
#
# COMPACT_ATOMS: atom_id res chain seq x y z
N MET A 1 -18.06 3.14 -8.08
CA MET A 1 -16.87 2.60 -8.80
C MET A 1 -16.14 1.51 -8.03
N SER A 2 -16.07 1.56 -6.69
CA SER A 2 -15.77 0.38 -5.86
C SER A 2 -16.96 0.13 -4.94
N SER A 3 -17.63 -1.02 -5.07
CA SER A 3 -18.51 -1.46 -3.99
C SER A 3 -17.65 -1.67 -2.74
N LEU A 4 -18.12 -1.21 -1.59
CA LEU A 4 -17.53 -1.53 -0.29
C LEU A 4 -18.24 -2.73 0.36
N SER A 5 -19.16 -3.37 -0.36
CA SER A 5 -19.91 -4.56 0.07
C SER A 5 -19.20 -5.85 -0.35
N ASN A 6 -19.31 -6.91 0.45
CA ASN A 6 -18.81 -8.26 0.15
C ASN A 6 -17.30 -8.35 -0.12
N ARG A 7 -16.49 -7.53 0.54
CA ARG A 7 -15.05 -7.32 0.21
C ARG A 7 -14.22 -8.59 0.32
N TRP A 8 -14.45 -9.35 1.39
CA TRP A 8 -13.80 -10.64 1.60
C TRP A 8 -14.23 -11.64 0.54
N SER A 9 -15.53 -11.70 0.21
CA SER A 9 -16.05 -12.59 -0.83
C SER A 9 -15.43 -12.32 -2.20
N TYR A 10 -15.21 -11.06 -2.58
CA TYR A 10 -14.47 -10.73 -3.80
C TYR A 10 -13.02 -11.21 -3.75
N GLY A 11 -12.35 -11.03 -2.62
CA GLY A 11 -10.98 -11.54 -2.44
C GLY A 11 -10.88 -13.06 -2.57
N PHE A 12 -11.80 -13.81 -1.97
CA PHE A 12 -11.86 -15.26 -2.11
C PHE A 12 -12.30 -15.70 -3.52
N ALA A 13 -13.18 -14.96 -4.20
CA ALA A 13 -13.50 -15.20 -5.61
C ALA A 13 -12.25 -15.12 -6.50
N PHE A 14 -11.38 -14.14 -6.25
CA PHE A 14 -10.09 -14.09 -6.94
C PHE A 14 -9.12 -15.21 -6.51
N GLY A 15 -9.17 -15.67 -5.26
CA GLY A 15 -8.42 -16.84 -4.80
C GLY A 15 -8.86 -18.14 -5.48
N ALA A 16 -10.12 -18.25 -5.90
CA ALA A 16 -10.60 -19.40 -6.66
C ALA A 16 -10.01 -19.46 -8.06
N VAL A 17 -9.74 -18.28 -8.66
CA VAL A 17 -9.18 -18.12 -10.00
C VAL A 17 -7.68 -18.48 -10.05
N SER A 18 -6.97 -18.40 -8.91
CA SER A 18 -5.51 -18.45 -8.89
C SER A 18 -4.91 -19.75 -9.43
N SER A 19 -5.54 -20.91 -9.17
CA SER A 19 -5.06 -22.20 -9.65
C SER A 19 -5.14 -22.33 -11.17
N SER A 20 -6.22 -21.82 -11.78
CA SER A 20 -6.40 -21.79 -13.24
C SER A 20 -5.39 -20.86 -13.92
N VAL A 21 -5.07 -19.72 -13.31
CA VAL A 21 -4.04 -18.81 -13.82
C VAL A 21 -2.66 -19.46 -13.78
N LEU A 22 -2.34 -20.21 -12.73
CA LEU A 22 -1.07 -20.93 -12.63
C LEU A 22 -0.95 -22.02 -13.72
N LEU A 23 -2.05 -22.68 -14.05
CA LEU A 23 -2.09 -23.69 -15.11
C LEU A 23 -1.87 -23.08 -16.51
N LEU A 24 -2.27 -21.82 -16.72
CA LEU A 24 -2.02 -21.07 -17.96
C LEU A 24 -0.52 -20.91 -18.25
N PHE A 25 0.30 -20.79 -17.21
CA PHE A 25 1.76 -20.68 -17.31
C PHE A 25 2.46 -22.05 -17.42
N SER A 26 1.71 -23.15 -17.36
CA SER A 26 2.23 -24.50 -17.63
C SER A 26 2.23 -24.78 -19.13
N GLU A 27 3.21 -25.54 -19.61
CA GLU A 27 3.27 -26.03 -21.00
C GLU A 27 2.06 -26.91 -21.39
N SER A 28 1.27 -27.35 -20.39
CA SER A 28 0.10 -28.22 -20.57
C SER A 28 -1.14 -27.54 -21.17
N TYR A 29 -1.17 -26.21 -21.31
CA TYR A 29 -2.32 -25.47 -21.85
C TYR A 29 -2.34 -25.41 -23.40
N LEU A 30 -1.39 -26.04 -24.10
CA LEU A 30 -1.33 -26.08 -25.57
C LEU A 30 -1.99 -27.36 -26.09
N PRO A 31 -3.32 -27.39 -26.39
CA PRO A 31 -3.99 -28.58 -26.90
C PRO A 31 -3.54 -28.98 -28.31
N PHE A 32 -2.97 -28.04 -29.07
CA PHE A 32 -2.50 -28.27 -30.44
C PHE A 32 -1.13 -27.60 -30.65
N PRO A 33 -0.25 -28.18 -31.49
CA PRO A 33 1.04 -27.60 -31.81
C PRO A 33 0.84 -26.31 -32.62
N VAL A 34 1.11 -25.17 -31.99
CA VAL A 34 1.07 -23.84 -32.63
C VAL A 34 2.48 -23.26 -32.82
N PRO A 35 2.70 -22.45 -33.88
CA PRO A 35 3.97 -21.75 -34.09
C PRO A 35 4.38 -20.91 -32.86
N PRO A 36 5.68 -20.69 -32.61
CA PRO A 36 6.16 -19.98 -31.42
C PRO A 36 5.55 -18.58 -31.22
N TRP A 37 5.34 -17.82 -32.30
CA TRP A 37 4.73 -16.48 -32.24
C TRP A 37 3.24 -16.53 -31.86
N ALA A 38 2.51 -17.58 -32.25
CA ALA A 38 1.09 -17.74 -31.98
C ALA A 38 0.81 -18.20 -30.53
N ARG A 39 1.82 -18.75 -29.83
CA ARG A 39 1.71 -19.14 -28.40
C ARG A 39 1.30 -17.95 -27.53
N ALA A 40 1.87 -16.77 -27.77
CA ALA A 40 1.55 -15.56 -27.01
C ALA A 40 0.07 -15.16 -27.15
N ILE A 41 -0.50 -15.27 -28.36
CA ILE A 41 -1.91 -14.98 -28.63
C ILE A 41 -2.79 -16.00 -27.91
N LEU A 42 -2.42 -17.29 -27.94
CA LEU A 42 -3.17 -18.33 -27.24
C LEU A 42 -3.20 -18.11 -25.73
N TYR A 43 -2.08 -17.72 -25.12
CA TYR A 43 -2.04 -17.37 -23.69
C TYR A 43 -2.93 -16.17 -23.37
N LEU A 44 -3.00 -15.15 -24.25
CA LEU A 44 -3.91 -14.02 -24.08
C LEU A 44 -5.38 -14.46 -24.14
N VAL A 45 -5.72 -15.31 -25.11
CA VAL A 45 -7.07 -15.88 -25.22
C VAL A 45 -7.42 -16.72 -24.00
N GLY A 46 -6.49 -17.55 -23.50
CA GLY A 46 -6.73 -18.32 -22.29
C GLY A 46 -6.87 -17.48 -21.02
N ALA A 47 -6.16 -16.35 -20.92
CA ALA A 47 -6.37 -15.40 -19.84
C ALA A 47 -7.79 -14.78 -19.90
N LEU A 48 -8.30 -14.48 -21.10
CA LEU A 48 -9.67 -14.02 -21.29
C LEU A 48 -10.69 -15.12 -20.97
N GLU A 49 -10.43 -16.35 -21.39
CA GLU A 49 -11.26 -17.53 -21.09
C GLU A 49 -11.42 -17.70 -19.58
N VAL A 50 -10.31 -17.70 -18.83
CA VAL A 50 -10.33 -17.78 -17.36
C VAL A 50 -11.15 -16.63 -16.78
N GLY A 51 -10.98 -15.41 -17.28
CA GLY A 51 -11.78 -14.26 -16.86
C GLY A 51 -13.30 -14.45 -17.05
N VAL A 52 -13.71 -14.99 -18.20
CA VAL A 52 -15.11 -15.27 -18.53
C VAL A 52 -15.67 -16.43 -17.69
N VAL A 53 -14.87 -17.48 -17.49
CA VAL A 53 -15.27 -18.66 -16.71
C VAL A 53 -15.56 -18.30 -15.25
N PHE A 54 -14.75 -17.45 -14.61
CA PHE A 54 -14.99 -17.07 -13.21
C PHE A 54 -15.91 -15.85 -13.03
N LEU A 55 -16.33 -15.19 -14.12
CA LEU A 55 -17.27 -14.05 -14.10
C LEU A 55 -18.59 -14.34 -13.35
N PRO A 56 -19.24 -15.52 -13.47
CA PRO A 56 -20.48 -15.82 -12.77
C PRO A 56 -20.39 -15.68 -11.26
N PHE A 57 -19.24 -15.99 -10.63
CA PHE A 57 -19.06 -15.80 -9.19
C PHE A 57 -19.18 -14.32 -8.79
N PHE A 58 -18.55 -13.43 -9.55
CA PHE A 58 -18.63 -11.98 -9.31
C PHE A 58 -20.02 -11.44 -9.63
N ALA A 59 -20.63 -11.90 -10.72
CA ALA A 59 -21.98 -11.52 -11.11
C ALA A 59 -22.96 -11.86 -9.98
N CYS A 60 -22.97 -13.11 -9.50
CA CYS A 60 -23.85 -13.59 -8.42
C CYS A 60 -23.69 -12.78 -7.12
N LEU A 61 -22.46 -12.40 -6.76
CA LEU A 61 -22.17 -11.57 -5.58
C LEU A 61 -22.59 -10.10 -5.72
N SER A 62 -22.71 -9.61 -6.97
CA SER A 62 -23.07 -8.21 -7.27
C SER A 62 -24.56 -8.00 -7.55
N THR A 63 -25.32 -9.07 -7.81
CA THR A 63 -26.73 -8.94 -8.19
C THR A 63 -27.60 -8.35 -7.06
N PRO A 64 -28.59 -7.49 -7.40
CA PRO A 64 -29.57 -7.00 -6.43
C PRO A 64 -30.55 -8.10 -6.01
N PHE A 65 -30.83 -9.06 -6.89
CA PHE A 65 -31.70 -10.21 -6.63
C PHE A 65 -30.97 -11.31 -5.84
N ARG A 66 -30.84 -11.09 -4.53
CA ARG A 66 -30.04 -11.93 -3.62
C ARG A 66 -30.40 -13.42 -3.65
N THR A 67 -31.69 -13.78 -3.78
CA THR A 67 -32.13 -15.18 -3.87
C THR A 67 -31.60 -15.86 -5.12
N VAL A 68 -31.88 -15.29 -6.28
CA VAL A 68 -31.51 -15.85 -7.59
C VAL A 68 -29.99 -15.91 -7.71
N GLY A 69 -29.28 -14.85 -7.32
CA GLY A 69 -27.83 -14.82 -7.30
C GLY A 69 -27.23 -15.88 -6.37
N ALA A 70 -27.82 -16.10 -5.19
CA ALA A 70 -27.34 -17.14 -4.27
C ALA A 70 -27.59 -18.56 -4.79
N VAL A 71 -28.76 -18.85 -5.35
CA VAL A 71 -29.08 -20.17 -5.93
C VAL A 71 -28.17 -20.49 -7.10
N LEU A 72 -28.00 -19.54 -8.05
CA LEU A 72 -27.08 -19.71 -9.18
C LEU A 72 -25.63 -19.84 -8.72
N GLY A 73 -25.21 -19.08 -7.70
CA GLY A 73 -23.87 -19.17 -7.11
C GLY A 73 -23.59 -20.52 -6.45
N ILE A 74 -24.57 -21.10 -5.75
CA ILE A 74 -24.48 -22.47 -5.19
C ILE A 74 -24.38 -23.50 -6.31
N LEU A 75 -25.29 -23.42 -7.29
CA LEU A 75 -25.31 -24.35 -8.42
C LEU A 75 -24.01 -24.31 -9.22
N TYR A 76 -23.39 -23.14 -9.35
CA TYR A 76 -22.12 -22.98 -10.05
C TYR A 76 -20.91 -23.40 -9.20
N SER A 77 -20.88 -23.08 -7.90
CA SER A 77 -19.76 -23.45 -7.02
C SER A 77 -19.65 -24.95 -6.74
N LEU A 78 -20.76 -25.68 -6.69
CA LEU A 78 -20.78 -27.10 -6.37
C LEU A 78 -20.00 -27.97 -7.38
N PRO A 79 -20.24 -27.90 -8.70
CA PRO A 79 -19.43 -28.62 -9.69
C PRO A 79 -17.94 -28.29 -9.62
N TRP A 80 -17.59 -27.00 -9.44
CA TRP A 80 -16.20 -26.58 -9.29
C TRP A 80 -15.53 -27.25 -8.09
N ILE A 81 -16.19 -27.28 -6.94
CA ILE A 81 -15.67 -27.96 -5.75
C ILE A 81 -15.56 -29.46 -5.99
N ILE A 82 -16.61 -30.11 -6.50
CA ILE A 82 -16.62 -31.55 -6.71
C ILE A 82 -15.51 -31.97 -7.66
N ILE A 83 -15.38 -31.31 -8.81
CA ILE A 83 -14.38 -31.64 -9.84
C ILE A 83 -12.97 -31.38 -9.31
N THR A 84 -12.72 -30.22 -8.69
CA THR A 84 -11.39 -29.89 -8.17
C THR A 84 -10.96 -30.84 -7.05
N VAL A 85 -11.86 -31.15 -6.12
CA VAL A 85 -11.60 -32.10 -5.03
C VAL A 85 -11.38 -33.51 -5.57
N TRP A 86 -12.22 -33.96 -6.50
CA TRP A 86 -12.07 -35.27 -7.16
C TRP A 86 -10.72 -35.37 -7.87
N ASP A 87 -10.39 -34.41 -8.73
CA ASP A 87 -9.12 -34.35 -9.47
C ASP A 87 -7.89 -34.28 -8.54
N THR A 88 -8.02 -33.64 -7.38
CA THR A 88 -6.98 -33.59 -6.35
C THR A 88 -6.76 -34.96 -5.69
N PHE A 89 -7.83 -35.69 -5.39
CA PHE A 89 -7.77 -36.98 -4.69
C PHE A 89 -7.44 -38.16 -5.61
N THR A 90 -7.90 -38.17 -6.87
CA THR A 90 -7.63 -39.26 -7.81
C THR A 90 -6.17 -39.29 -8.26
N CYS A 91 -5.55 -38.11 -8.45
CA CYS A 91 -4.16 -37.99 -8.90
C CYS A 91 -3.35 -37.04 -7.99
N PRO A 92 -3.05 -37.42 -6.74
CA PRO A 92 -2.40 -36.53 -5.78
C PRO A 92 -0.88 -36.38 -6.03
N SER A 93 -0.31 -37.33 -6.78
CA SER A 93 1.13 -37.46 -6.99
C SER A 93 1.62 -36.54 -8.10
N GLY A 94 2.61 -35.71 -7.78
CA GLY A 94 3.38 -34.96 -8.77
C GLY A 94 4.84 -35.43 -8.78
N LYS A 95 5.52 -35.23 -9.91
CA LYS A 95 6.91 -35.68 -10.09
C LYS A 95 7.93 -34.97 -9.18
N VAL A 96 7.53 -34.01 -8.32
CA VAL A 96 8.50 -33.17 -7.61
C VAL A 96 8.30 -32.88 -6.13
N LEU A 97 7.08 -32.62 -5.69
CA LEU A 97 6.81 -32.38 -4.26
C LEU A 97 6.32 -33.66 -3.55
N GLY A 98 6.46 -34.81 -4.20
CA GLY A 98 6.06 -36.12 -3.69
C GLY A 98 4.57 -36.41 -3.86
N LYS A 99 4.07 -37.30 -2.99
CA LYS A 99 2.73 -37.92 -3.07
C LYS A 99 1.55 -36.94 -2.88
N HIS A 100 1.80 -35.73 -2.36
CA HIS A 100 0.76 -34.74 -2.04
C HIS A 100 0.94 -33.39 -2.75
N GLN A 101 1.77 -33.32 -3.80
CA GLN A 101 2.07 -32.08 -4.51
C GLN A 101 0.81 -31.33 -4.95
N LYS A 102 -0.15 -32.04 -5.56
CA LYS A 102 -1.36 -31.42 -6.12
C LYS A 102 -2.26 -30.82 -5.03
N VAL A 103 -2.36 -31.52 -3.89
CA VAL A 103 -3.09 -31.06 -2.69
C VAL A 103 -2.47 -29.76 -2.16
N ILE A 104 -1.14 -29.72 -2.02
CA ILE A 104 -0.41 -28.56 -1.48
C ILE A 104 -0.51 -27.34 -2.41
N VAL A 105 -0.56 -27.54 -3.73
CA VAL A 105 -0.73 -26.42 -4.67
C VAL A 105 -2.17 -25.91 -4.69
N GLN A 106 -3.17 -26.80 -4.64
CA GLN A 106 -4.57 -26.45 -4.89
C GLN A 106 -5.38 -26.08 -3.64
N TRP A 107 -4.90 -26.35 -2.42
CA TRP A 107 -5.67 -26.06 -1.21
C TRP A 107 -6.11 -24.58 -1.03
N PRO A 108 -5.36 -23.53 -1.45
CA PRO A 108 -5.85 -22.15 -1.31
C PRO A 108 -7.09 -21.91 -2.16
N SER A 109 -7.12 -22.48 -3.37
CA SER A 109 -8.26 -22.40 -4.28
C SER A 109 -9.45 -23.23 -3.76
N ILE A 110 -9.22 -24.44 -3.23
CA ILE A 110 -10.29 -25.24 -2.60
C ILE A 110 -10.89 -24.49 -1.40
N LEU A 111 -10.04 -23.94 -0.52
CA LEU A 111 -10.48 -23.16 0.64
C LEU A 111 -11.33 -21.95 0.21
N SER A 112 -10.90 -21.26 -0.84
CA SER A 112 -11.64 -20.10 -1.37
C SER A 112 -12.99 -20.49 -1.98
N LEU A 113 -13.09 -21.62 -2.69
CA LEU A 113 -14.34 -22.14 -3.24
C LEU A 113 -15.30 -22.55 -2.13
N VAL A 114 -14.83 -23.25 -1.09
CA VAL A 114 -15.63 -23.63 0.08
C VAL A 114 -16.15 -22.39 0.81
N PHE A 115 -15.31 -21.37 0.97
CA PHE A 115 -15.73 -20.09 1.56
C PHE A 115 -16.84 -19.40 0.74
N LEU A 116 -16.72 -19.39 -0.59
CA LEU A 116 -17.74 -18.83 -1.49
C LEU A 116 -19.05 -19.60 -1.41
N LEU A 117 -19.00 -20.93 -1.39
CA LEU A 117 -20.18 -21.78 -1.22
C LEU A 117 -20.89 -21.44 0.10
N GLY A 118 -20.14 -21.39 1.22
CA GLY A 118 -20.68 -21.01 2.52
C GLY A 118 -21.30 -19.60 2.51
N ARG A 119 -20.69 -18.66 1.79
CA ARG A 119 -21.22 -17.30 1.61
C ARG A 119 -22.55 -17.31 0.85
N PHE A 120 -22.67 -18.04 -0.26
CA PHE A 120 -23.92 -18.10 -1.03
C PHE A 120 -25.04 -18.76 -0.23
N ILE A 121 -24.74 -19.86 0.48
CA ILE A 121 -25.69 -20.50 1.42
C ILE A 121 -26.16 -19.50 2.47
N TYR A 122 -25.24 -18.75 3.06
CA TYR A 122 -25.58 -17.74 4.06
C TYR A 122 -26.46 -16.61 3.48
N ILE A 123 -26.15 -16.11 2.27
CA ILE A 123 -26.99 -15.08 1.60
C ILE A 123 -28.39 -15.62 1.39
N LEU A 124 -28.52 -16.88 0.96
CA LEU A 124 -29.80 -17.54 0.75
C LEU A 124 -30.59 -17.69 2.05
N ILE A 125 -29.97 -18.21 3.11
CA ILE A 125 -30.60 -18.38 4.43
C ILE A 125 -31.06 -17.03 4.98
N LYS A 126 -30.21 -16.00 4.89
CA LYS A 126 -30.54 -14.65 5.37
C LYS A 126 -31.72 -14.07 4.60
N ASP A 127 -31.73 -14.19 3.27
CA ASP A 127 -32.83 -13.66 2.46
C ASP A 127 -34.15 -14.41 2.74
N ILE A 128 -34.09 -15.73 2.88
CA ILE A 128 -35.24 -16.56 3.30
C ILE A 128 -35.74 -16.13 4.68
N ARG A 129 -34.86 -15.91 5.66
CA ARG A 129 -35.22 -15.45 7.01
C ARG A 129 -35.90 -14.08 7.00
N ILE A 130 -35.42 -13.16 6.16
CA ILE A 130 -36.03 -11.83 5.98
C ILE A 130 -37.42 -11.97 5.35
N ARG A 131 -37.57 -12.78 4.29
CA ARG A 131 -38.86 -13.03 3.63
C ARG A 131 -39.88 -13.72 4.54
N LEU A 132 -39.42 -14.61 5.41
CA LEU A 132 -40.24 -15.28 6.44
C LEU A 132 -40.52 -14.38 7.66
N GLN A 133 -40.14 -13.10 7.64
CA GLN A 133 -40.36 -12.11 8.71
C GLN A 133 -39.81 -12.48 10.11
N LEU A 134 -38.98 -13.53 10.24
CA LEU A 134 -38.40 -13.95 11.51
C LEU A 134 -37.47 -12.89 12.14
N GLU A 135 -36.92 -11.95 11.36
CA GLU A 135 -36.15 -10.80 11.88
C GLU A 135 -37.01 -9.58 12.23
N ALA A 136 -38.25 -9.48 11.70
CA ALA A 136 -39.18 -8.42 12.06
C ALA A 136 -39.68 -8.56 13.52
N GLU A 137 -39.68 -9.78 14.07
CA GLU A 137 -40.01 -10.06 15.47
C GLU A 137 -38.90 -9.62 16.45
N VAL A 138 -37.63 -9.67 16.02
CA VAL A 138 -36.48 -9.19 16.82
C VAL A 138 -36.43 -7.67 16.83
N SER A 139 -36.75 -7.01 15.71
CA SER A 139 -36.85 -5.54 15.66
C SER A 139 -38.06 -4.98 16.43
N ARG A 140 -39.15 -5.75 16.58
CA ARG A 140 -40.31 -5.36 17.42
C ARG A 140 -40.04 -5.49 18.92
N LYS A 141 -39.10 -6.34 19.35
CA LYS A 141 -38.75 -6.53 20.78
C LYS A 141 -37.79 -5.49 21.35
N CYS A 142 -37.18 -4.64 20.52
CA CYS A 142 -36.36 -3.52 20.96
C CYS A 142 -36.72 -2.23 20.19
N PRO A 143 -37.66 -1.41 20.68
CA PRO A 143 -38.13 -0.23 19.96
C PRO A 143 -37.20 1.00 20.06
N HIS A 144 -35.98 0.88 20.62
CA HIS A 144 -35.13 2.05 20.86
C HIS A 144 -34.20 2.46 19.70
N VAL A 145 -34.35 1.88 18.50
CA VAL A 145 -33.52 2.26 17.35
C VAL A 145 -34.37 2.85 16.23
N THR A 146 -35.01 4.00 16.50
CA THR A 146 -35.31 5.00 15.45
C THR A 146 -35.42 6.39 16.06
N PHE A 147 -34.46 7.23 15.67
CA PHE A 147 -34.51 8.70 15.56
C PHE A 147 -34.96 9.56 16.77
N VAL A 148 -34.08 10.53 17.06
CA VAL A 148 -34.21 11.68 17.98
C VAL A 148 -33.73 11.41 19.42
N HIS A 149 -32.72 12.20 19.82
CA HIS A 149 -32.00 12.20 21.09
C HIS A 149 -31.13 10.98 21.43
N TRP A 150 -29.84 11.06 21.09
CA TRP A 150 -28.80 10.24 21.72
C TRP A 150 -28.03 11.10 22.73
N GLY A 151 -28.52 11.09 23.97
CA GLY A 151 -27.70 11.23 25.17
C GLY A 151 -27.03 9.89 25.48
N ASN A 152 -25.93 9.95 26.24
CA ASN A 152 -25.15 8.78 26.67
C ASN A 152 -26.04 7.68 27.24
N ASP A 153 -26.07 6.50 26.61
CA ASP A 153 -25.77 5.20 27.22
C ASP A 153 -26.03 4.08 26.21
N GLU A 154 -25.45 2.90 26.48
CA GLU A 154 -25.62 1.59 25.82
C GLU A 154 -24.57 1.14 24.79
N GLY A 155 -23.57 0.43 25.31
CA GLY A 155 -22.61 -0.41 24.57
C GLY A 155 -22.77 -1.91 24.84
N ALA A 156 -24.00 -2.44 24.91
CA ALA A 156 -24.21 -3.81 25.44
C ALA A 156 -24.65 -4.90 24.45
N CYS A 157 -25.00 -4.62 23.18
CA CYS A 157 -25.59 -5.67 22.32
C CYS A 157 -24.65 -6.34 21.29
N LEU A 158 -23.43 -5.82 21.07
CA LEU A 158 -22.55 -6.25 19.97
C LEU A 158 -21.56 -7.39 20.30
N THR A 159 -21.55 -7.93 21.52
CA THR A 159 -20.44 -8.78 22.00
C THR A 159 -20.58 -10.29 21.77
N ARG A 160 -21.66 -10.79 21.13
CA ARG A 160 -21.90 -12.25 21.01
C ARG A 160 -21.95 -12.81 19.59
N ILE A 161 -21.51 -12.05 18.59
CA ILE A 161 -21.42 -12.53 17.20
C ILE A 161 -19.99 -13.06 16.98
N PRO A 162 -19.81 -14.35 16.65
CA PRO A 162 -18.51 -14.89 16.31
C PRO A 162 -17.90 -14.13 15.13
N TRP A 163 -16.59 -13.86 15.16
CA TRP A 163 -15.90 -13.02 14.16
C TRP A 163 -16.13 -13.46 12.70
N TRP A 164 -16.34 -14.76 12.46
CA TRP A 164 -16.64 -15.33 11.14
C TRP A 164 -18.05 -14.96 10.65
N VAL A 165 -19.03 -14.79 11.54
CA VAL A 165 -20.37 -14.28 11.20
C VAL A 165 -20.30 -12.81 10.81
N THR A 166 -19.49 -12.01 11.50
CA THR A 166 -19.23 -10.60 11.13
C THR A 166 -18.54 -10.49 9.77
N LEU A 167 -17.69 -11.46 9.42
CA LEU A 167 -17.05 -11.57 8.10
C LEU A 167 -18.06 -11.87 6.98
N LEU A 168 -19.20 -12.46 7.31
CA LEU A 168 -20.28 -12.86 6.39
C LEU A 168 -21.39 -11.78 6.23
N GLN A 169 -21.44 -10.75 7.08
CA GLN A 169 -22.55 -9.78 7.10
C GLN A 169 -22.10 -8.35 6.80
N GLU A 170 -22.20 -7.91 5.54
CA GLU A 170 -22.06 -6.50 5.15
C GLU A 170 -23.26 -6.05 4.28
N PRO A 171 -24.34 -5.52 4.87
CA PRO A 171 -25.40 -4.87 4.10
C PRO A 171 -24.95 -3.48 3.63
N GLU A 172 -25.37 -3.09 2.42
CA GLU A 172 -25.04 -1.80 1.77
C GLU A 172 -25.42 -0.57 2.63
N GLU A 173 -26.48 -0.66 3.43
CA GLU A 173 -26.89 0.39 4.39
C GLU A 173 -25.81 0.71 5.45
N LEU A 174 -24.97 -0.27 5.81
CA LEU A 174 -23.87 -0.09 6.76
C LEU A 174 -22.65 0.63 6.13
N MET A 175 -22.63 0.78 4.79
CA MET A 175 -21.59 1.52 4.07
C MET A 175 -21.75 3.03 4.18
N GLU A 176 -22.97 3.54 4.12
CA GLU A 176 -23.20 4.98 4.28
C GLU A 176 -23.03 5.43 5.73
N GLN A 177 -23.35 4.54 6.67
CA GLN A 177 -23.22 4.79 8.11
C GLN A 177 -21.78 5.13 8.52
N HIS A 178 -20.75 4.40 8.04
CA HIS A 178 -19.37 4.69 8.44
C HIS A 178 -18.83 6.00 7.86
N LYS A 179 -19.23 6.35 6.61
CA LYS A 179 -18.86 7.63 6.00
C LYS A 179 -19.54 8.78 6.73
N MET A 180 -20.82 8.61 7.09
CA MET A 180 -21.57 9.59 7.85
C MET A 180 -21.04 9.75 9.27
N GLN A 181 -20.63 8.66 9.94
CA GLN A 181 -19.93 8.69 11.23
C GLN A 181 -18.61 9.47 11.13
N HIS A 182 -17.82 9.24 10.07
CA HIS A 182 -16.59 10.00 9.83
C HIS A 182 -16.85 11.51 9.72
N VAL A 183 -17.86 11.92 8.95
CA VAL A 183 -18.23 13.34 8.80
C VAL A 183 -18.79 13.91 10.12
N ARG A 184 -19.59 13.14 10.85
CA ARG A 184 -20.11 13.52 12.16
C ARG A 184 -18.98 13.75 13.17
N ASP A 185 -17.97 12.89 13.16
CA ASP A 185 -16.78 13.03 13.99
C ASP A 185 -15.96 14.27 13.60
N LEU A 186 -15.89 14.59 12.31
CA LEU A 186 -15.18 15.79 11.81
C LEU A 186 -15.85 17.10 12.26
N LEU A 187 -17.18 17.13 12.30
CA LEU A 187 -17.98 18.30 12.69
C LEU A 187 -18.25 18.38 14.20
N ARG A 188 -17.78 17.41 14.99
CA ARG A 188 -18.01 17.36 16.44
C ARG A 188 -17.21 18.47 17.14
N LYS A 189 -17.89 19.26 17.98
CA LYS A 189 -17.28 20.38 18.72
C LYS A 189 -16.22 19.94 19.74
N THR A 190 -16.41 18.77 20.35
CA THR A 190 -15.43 18.18 21.27
C THR A 190 -14.59 17.16 20.52
N PRO A 191 -13.25 17.31 20.45
CA PRO A 191 -12.42 16.23 19.97
C PRO A 191 -12.64 15.03 20.88
N VAL A 192 -12.97 13.87 20.30
CA VAL A 192 -12.98 12.62 21.06
C VAL A 192 -11.58 12.47 21.64
N CYS A 193 -11.46 12.46 22.98
CA CYS A 193 -10.18 12.25 23.65
C CYS A 193 -9.67 10.87 23.25
N ARG A 194 -8.80 10.83 22.24
CA ARG A 194 -8.21 9.58 21.76
C ARG A 194 -7.13 9.20 22.76
N LYS A 195 -7.24 7.99 23.33
CA LYS A 195 -6.18 7.39 24.15
C LYS A 195 -4.84 7.52 23.41
N PRO A 196 -3.73 7.80 24.11
CA PRO A 196 -2.43 7.83 23.47
C PRO A 196 -2.18 6.49 22.78
N LEU A 197 -1.97 6.53 21.46
CA LEU A 197 -1.70 5.34 20.66
C LEU A 197 -0.41 4.68 21.16
N THR A 198 -0.40 3.35 21.23
CA THR A 198 0.81 2.59 21.54
C THR A 198 1.85 2.78 20.44
N TRP A 199 3.14 2.51 20.73
CA TRP A 199 4.23 2.60 19.75
C TRP A 199 3.91 1.82 18.46
N PHE A 200 3.39 0.60 18.60
CA PHE A 200 3.00 -0.25 17.47
C PHE A 200 1.86 0.37 16.64
N GLN A 201 0.82 0.90 17.30
CA GLN A 201 -0.28 1.56 16.61
C GLN A 201 0.16 2.85 15.89
N ARG A 202 1.14 3.57 16.46
CA ARG A 202 1.68 4.80 15.88
C ARG A 202 2.61 4.53 14.70
N ARG A 203 3.44 3.48 14.76
CA ARG A 203 4.50 3.20 13.78
C ARG A 203 4.08 2.22 12.68
N VAL A 204 3.31 1.18 13.04
CA VAL A 204 3.00 0.05 12.14
C VAL A 204 1.61 0.18 11.54
N TYR A 205 0.57 0.32 12.36
CA TYR A 205 -0.81 0.39 11.86
C TYR A 205 -1.78 1.10 12.81
N GLU A 206 -2.27 2.27 12.39
CA GLU A 206 -3.32 3.00 13.10
C GLU A 206 -4.70 2.44 12.72
N TRP A 207 -5.36 1.78 13.68
CA TRP A 207 -6.71 1.26 13.50
C TRP A 207 -7.73 2.41 13.49
N ASP A 208 -8.53 2.49 12.43
CA ASP A 208 -9.60 3.47 12.28
C ASP A 208 -10.89 2.74 11.89
N PRO A 209 -11.92 2.73 12.75
CA PRO A 209 -13.18 2.05 12.49
C PRO A 209 -13.95 2.68 11.32
N ASN A 210 -13.75 3.97 11.07
CA ASN A 210 -14.49 4.72 10.06
C ASN A 210 -13.87 4.58 8.64
N PHE A 211 -12.67 3.99 8.55
CA PHE A 211 -11.97 3.75 7.29
C PHE A 211 -12.14 2.31 6.82
N LYS A 212 -12.77 2.14 5.64
CA LYS A 212 -12.93 0.85 4.98
C LYS A 212 -12.09 0.77 3.71
N PHE A 213 -11.34 -0.31 3.54
CA PHE A 213 -10.59 -0.57 2.29
C PHE A 213 -11.55 -0.97 1.15
N PRO A 214 -11.27 -0.55 -0.10
CA PRO A 214 -12.00 -1.00 -1.27
C PRO A 214 -11.79 -2.49 -1.54
N ASN A 215 -12.80 -3.14 -2.15
CA ASN A 215 -12.74 -4.56 -2.53
C ASN A 215 -11.53 -4.87 -3.40
N ARG A 216 -11.21 -3.97 -4.35
CA ARG A 216 -10.06 -4.10 -5.24
C ARG A 216 -8.75 -4.26 -4.47
N ILE A 217 -8.49 -3.39 -3.48
CA ILE A 217 -7.25 -3.39 -2.70
C ILE A 217 -7.13 -4.65 -1.84
N ILE A 218 -8.23 -5.08 -1.21
CA ILE A 218 -8.25 -6.33 -0.44
C ILE A 218 -8.04 -7.53 -1.36
N GLY A 219 -8.75 -7.57 -2.49
CA GLY A 219 -8.62 -8.63 -3.49
C GLY A 219 -7.19 -8.75 -4.00
N THR A 220 -6.55 -7.62 -4.33
CA THR A 220 -5.14 -7.62 -4.77
C THR A 220 -4.19 -8.16 -3.72
N ALA A 221 -4.42 -7.84 -2.43
CA ALA A 221 -3.58 -8.34 -1.35
C ALA A 221 -3.77 -9.85 -1.11
N ILE A 222 -5.00 -10.36 -1.22
CA ILE A 222 -5.27 -11.80 -1.10
C ILE A 222 -4.63 -12.56 -2.27
N ILE A 223 -4.81 -12.08 -3.50
CA ILE A 223 -4.19 -12.70 -4.68
C ILE A 223 -2.68 -12.63 -4.60
N SER A 224 -2.09 -11.51 -4.18
CA SER A 224 -0.63 -11.41 -4.05
C SER A 224 -0.09 -12.39 -3.01
N LEU A 225 -0.81 -12.61 -1.90
CA LEU A 225 -0.42 -13.63 -0.89
C LEU A 225 -0.54 -15.06 -1.43
N ILE A 226 -1.62 -15.38 -2.14
CA ILE A 226 -1.79 -16.71 -2.77
C ILE A 226 -0.74 -16.91 -3.86
N GLY A 227 -0.50 -15.89 -4.70
CA GLY A 227 0.52 -15.89 -5.73
C GLY A 227 1.93 -16.08 -5.14
N LEU A 228 2.26 -15.34 -4.07
CA LEU A 228 3.52 -15.49 -3.35
C LEU A 228 3.67 -16.90 -2.79
N TYR A 229 2.63 -17.46 -2.18
CA TYR A 229 2.62 -18.84 -1.72
C TYR A 229 2.94 -19.81 -2.87
N THR A 230 2.24 -19.70 -3.99
CA THR A 230 2.49 -20.58 -5.15
C THR A 230 3.88 -20.41 -5.73
N LEU A 231 4.41 -19.18 -5.76
CA LEU A 231 5.75 -18.89 -6.28
C LEU A 231 6.84 -19.42 -5.36
N THR A 232 6.70 -19.27 -4.04
CA THR A 232 7.63 -19.84 -3.05
C THR A 232 7.65 -21.37 -3.09
N LEU A 233 6.50 -22.00 -3.32
CA LEU A 233 6.40 -23.44 -3.50
C LEU A 233 7.08 -23.89 -4.79
N ALA A 234 6.85 -23.16 -5.89
CA ALA A 234 7.49 -23.41 -7.17
C ALA A 234 9.02 -23.26 -7.07
N ASP A 235 9.50 -22.21 -6.40
CA ASP A 235 10.91 -21.96 -6.12
C ASP A 235 11.54 -23.14 -5.37
N TYR A 236 10.96 -23.54 -4.23
CA TYR A 236 11.42 -24.71 -3.45
C TYR A 236 11.48 -26.00 -4.30
N SER A 237 10.46 -26.19 -5.14
CA SER A 237 10.33 -27.36 -5.99
C SER A 237 11.40 -27.41 -7.11
N LEU A 238 11.70 -26.24 -7.68
CA LEU A 238 12.67 -26.07 -8.75
C LEU A 238 14.08 -26.15 -8.18
N SER A 239 14.32 -25.51 -7.04
CA SER A 239 15.62 -25.53 -6.37
C SER A 239 16.02 -26.96 -6.02
N ASN A 240 15.11 -27.75 -5.45
CA ASN A 240 15.41 -29.15 -5.13
C ASN A 240 15.78 -29.96 -6.38
N ARG A 241 15.02 -29.84 -7.48
CA ARG A 241 15.38 -30.50 -8.76
C ARG A 241 16.77 -30.10 -9.24
N VAL A 242 17.06 -28.81 -9.22
CA VAL A 242 18.35 -28.28 -9.70
C VAL A 242 19.48 -28.79 -8.83
N PHE A 243 19.35 -28.74 -7.50
CA PHE A 243 20.37 -29.25 -6.58
C PHE A 243 20.54 -30.77 -6.67
N ASP A 244 19.46 -31.53 -6.87
CA ASP A 244 19.55 -33.00 -7.07
C ASP A 244 20.27 -33.35 -8.37
N GLN A 245 19.99 -32.61 -9.46
CA GLN A 245 20.67 -32.80 -10.73
C GLN A 245 22.15 -32.41 -10.65
N VAL A 246 22.48 -31.31 -9.94
CA VAL A 246 23.86 -30.89 -9.67
C VAL A 246 24.60 -31.94 -8.83
N LYS A 247 23.95 -32.53 -7.81
CA LYS A 247 24.52 -33.64 -7.03
C LYS A 247 24.78 -34.87 -7.88
N HIS A 248 23.84 -35.24 -8.75
CA HIS A 248 24.04 -36.35 -9.68
C HIS A 248 25.23 -36.13 -10.62
N TYR A 249 25.37 -34.92 -11.18
CA TYR A 249 26.55 -34.58 -12.00
C TYR A 249 27.85 -34.60 -11.19
N LYS A 250 27.82 -34.12 -9.94
CA LYS A 250 28.96 -34.20 -9.01
C LYS A 250 29.36 -35.66 -8.76
N ASP A 251 28.41 -36.56 -8.49
CA ASP A 251 28.70 -37.97 -8.23
C ASP A 251 29.25 -38.68 -9.48
N THR A 252 28.71 -38.35 -10.65
CA THR A 252 29.24 -38.82 -11.95
C THR A 252 30.67 -38.34 -12.19
N LEU A 253 30.94 -37.07 -11.88
CA LEU A 253 32.29 -36.48 -11.99
C LEU A 253 33.26 -37.17 -11.01
N LYS A 254 32.82 -37.43 -9.78
CA LYS A 254 33.61 -38.13 -8.76
C LYS A 254 33.99 -39.53 -9.23
N GLN A 255 33.05 -40.28 -9.81
CA GLN A 255 33.30 -41.60 -10.38
C GLN A 255 34.31 -41.54 -11.54
N LEU A 256 34.17 -40.56 -12.43
CA LEU A 256 35.07 -40.38 -13.58
C LEU A 256 36.51 -40.08 -13.14
N VAL A 257 36.67 -39.20 -12.14
CA VAL A 257 37.98 -38.84 -11.59
C VAL A 257 38.63 -40.02 -10.87
N THR A 258 37.86 -40.82 -10.11
CA THR A 258 38.41 -42.05 -9.51
C THR A 258 38.79 -43.11 -10.54
N ALA A 259 38.14 -43.14 -11.71
CA ALA A 259 38.49 -44.06 -12.79
C ALA A 259 39.72 -43.59 -13.59
N CYS A 260 39.92 -42.28 -13.72
CA CYS A 260 41.07 -41.67 -14.37
C CYS A 260 42.04 -41.09 -13.33
N ASN A 261 42.91 -41.93 -12.75
CA ASN A 261 43.97 -41.57 -11.81
C ASN A 261 44.97 -40.48 -12.31
N GLN A 262 44.81 -39.94 -13.53
CA GLN A 262 45.71 -38.98 -14.17
C GLN A 262 45.32 -37.50 -13.98
N THR A 263 44.26 -37.17 -13.24
CA THR A 263 43.81 -35.76 -13.07
C THR A 263 43.87 -35.27 -11.62
N GLU A 264 45.08 -35.16 -11.06
CA GLU A 264 45.32 -34.65 -9.70
C GLU A 264 44.69 -33.26 -9.47
N ALA A 265 44.73 -32.37 -10.46
CA ALA A 265 44.14 -31.03 -10.37
C ALA A 265 42.61 -31.03 -10.25
N LEU A 266 41.93 -31.98 -10.90
CA LEU A 266 40.47 -32.09 -10.85
C LEU A 266 40.01 -32.77 -9.55
N GLY A 267 40.81 -33.72 -9.03
CA GLY A 267 40.58 -34.35 -7.73
C GLY A 267 40.60 -33.35 -6.56
N ALA A 268 41.48 -32.34 -6.61
CA ALA A 268 41.55 -31.28 -5.59
C ALA A 268 40.35 -30.31 -5.62
N LEU A 269 39.63 -30.20 -6.73
CA LEU A 269 38.46 -29.30 -6.86
C LEU A 269 37.16 -29.94 -6.32
N ILE A 270 37.07 -31.28 -6.28
CA ILE A 270 35.89 -32.02 -5.82
C ILE A 270 35.44 -31.65 -4.39
N PRO A 271 36.32 -31.63 -3.36
CA PRO A 271 35.89 -31.30 -2.00
C PRO A 271 35.37 -29.87 -1.87
N ASN A 272 35.99 -28.92 -2.57
CA ASN A 272 35.55 -27.51 -2.60
C ASN A 272 34.18 -27.37 -3.30
N LEU A 273 33.94 -28.14 -4.37
CA LEU A 273 32.66 -28.19 -5.06
C LEU A 273 31.57 -28.80 -4.17
N GLU A 274 31.89 -29.86 -3.43
CA GLU A 274 30.99 -30.52 -2.49
C GLU A 274 30.56 -29.57 -1.37
N GLU A 275 31.51 -28.86 -0.78
CA GLU A 275 31.25 -27.84 0.24
C GLU A 275 30.40 -26.68 -0.32
N PHE A 276 30.71 -26.17 -1.53
CA PHE A 276 29.93 -25.12 -2.17
C PHE A 276 28.48 -25.55 -2.42
N ILE A 277 28.24 -26.78 -2.92
CA ILE A 277 26.89 -27.27 -3.20
C ILE A 277 26.07 -27.40 -1.91
N ASP A 278 26.65 -27.93 -0.83
CA ASP A 278 25.96 -28.06 0.45
C ASP A 278 25.64 -26.68 1.08
N VAL A 279 26.62 -25.77 1.08
CA VAL A 279 26.46 -24.39 1.54
C VAL A 279 25.41 -23.65 0.72
N ALA A 280 25.45 -23.76 -0.61
CA ALA A 280 24.50 -23.12 -1.50
C ALA A 280 23.08 -23.64 -1.29
N GLN A 281 22.90 -24.95 -1.12
CA GLN A 281 21.58 -25.54 -0.86
C GLN A 281 21.00 -25.03 0.46
N LYS A 282 21.78 -25.05 1.55
CA LYS A 282 21.34 -24.57 2.87
C LYS A 282 21.03 -23.08 2.86
N SER A 283 21.88 -22.29 2.21
CA SER A 283 21.71 -20.83 2.09
C SER A 283 20.50 -20.46 1.25
N TRP A 284 20.24 -21.19 0.15
CA TRP A 284 19.06 -20.98 -0.69
C TRP A 284 17.77 -21.18 0.12
N LEU A 285 17.68 -22.31 0.85
CA LEU A 285 16.52 -22.62 1.70
C LEU A 285 16.30 -21.59 2.82
N ALA A 286 17.37 -21.19 3.51
CA ALA A 286 17.28 -20.18 4.56
C ALA A 286 16.77 -18.83 3.99
N THR A 287 17.30 -18.42 2.85
CA THR A 287 16.96 -17.13 2.22
C THR A 287 15.55 -17.12 1.62
N THR A 288 15.03 -18.27 1.15
CA THR A 288 13.62 -18.42 0.75
C THR A 288 12.67 -18.04 1.90
N ILE A 289 12.97 -18.46 3.14
CA ILE A 289 12.18 -18.12 4.34
C ILE A 289 12.23 -16.61 4.61
N PHE A 290 13.42 -16.01 4.64
CA PHE A 290 13.56 -14.58 4.88
C PHE A 290 12.93 -13.71 3.78
N ALA A 291 13.08 -14.09 2.51
CA ALA A 291 12.51 -13.37 1.37
C ALA A 291 10.97 -13.46 1.35
N SER A 292 10.40 -14.62 1.69
CA SER A 292 8.95 -14.78 1.80
C SER A 292 8.36 -13.95 2.94
N LEU A 293 9.00 -13.95 4.13
CA LEU A 293 8.59 -13.10 5.25
C LEU A 293 8.65 -11.61 4.91
N ASN A 294 9.71 -11.16 4.22
CA ASN A 294 9.83 -9.77 3.77
C ASN A 294 8.70 -9.39 2.79
N SER A 295 8.40 -10.27 1.83
CA SER A 295 7.35 -10.04 0.83
C SER A 295 5.94 -10.01 1.45
N VAL A 296 5.67 -10.87 2.45
CA VAL A 296 4.42 -10.83 3.23
C VAL A 296 4.32 -9.52 4.02
N ALA A 297 5.40 -9.12 4.71
CA ALA A 297 5.44 -7.86 5.44
C ALA A 297 5.18 -6.65 4.52
N TYR A 298 5.70 -6.66 3.29
CA TYR A 298 5.43 -5.62 2.30
C TYR A 298 3.99 -5.58 1.81
N THR A 299 3.36 -6.73 1.62
CA THR A 299 1.93 -6.77 1.26
C THR A 299 1.08 -6.07 2.33
N PHE A 300 1.34 -6.33 3.62
CA PHE A 300 0.64 -5.64 4.71
C PHE A 300 1.04 -4.15 4.82
N HIS A 301 2.31 -3.83 4.58
CA HIS A 301 2.78 -2.44 4.62
C HIS A 301 2.12 -1.58 3.53
N VAL A 302 1.92 -2.11 2.32
CA VAL A 302 1.21 -1.40 1.22
C VAL A 302 -0.22 -1.06 1.63
N LEU A 303 -0.92 -1.94 2.36
CA LEU A 303 -2.26 -1.64 2.90
C LEU A 303 -2.23 -0.50 3.92
N ALA A 304 -1.25 -0.50 4.83
CA ALA A 304 -1.06 0.59 5.79
C ALA A 304 -0.74 1.92 5.08
N CYS A 305 0.11 1.86 4.04
CA CYS A 305 0.50 3.01 3.23
C CYS A 305 -0.70 3.59 2.46
N TYR A 306 -1.51 2.75 1.82
CA TYR A 306 -2.74 3.15 1.14
C TYR A 306 -3.65 3.97 2.06
N ARG A 307 -3.92 3.47 3.27
CA ARG A 307 -4.75 4.16 4.27
C ARG A 307 -4.15 5.52 4.63
N LYS A 308 -2.85 5.57 4.92
CA LYS A 308 -2.15 6.80 5.30
C LYS A 308 -2.22 7.85 4.19
N HIS A 309 -1.98 7.46 2.95
CA HIS A 309 -2.07 8.36 1.79
C HIS A 309 -3.50 8.84 1.54
N MET A 310 -4.48 7.94 1.61
CA MET A 310 -5.89 8.29 1.40
C MET A 310 -6.39 9.31 2.44
N LYS A 311 -6.03 9.14 3.71
CA LYS A 311 -6.37 10.10 4.78
C LYS A 311 -5.70 11.47 4.58
N ARG A 312 -4.45 11.50 4.07
CA ARG A 312 -3.77 12.76 3.74
C ARG A 312 -4.45 13.46 2.56
N LEU A 313 -4.88 12.71 1.55
CA LEU A 313 -5.68 13.24 0.43
C LEU A 313 -7.02 13.80 0.91
N TRP A 314 -7.73 13.12 1.82
CA TRP A 314 -8.99 13.65 2.39
C TRP A 314 -8.81 15.00 3.10
N LYS A 315 -7.63 15.23 3.71
CA LYS A 315 -7.27 16.53 4.32
C LYS A 315 -6.83 17.59 3.30
N GLY A 316 -6.68 17.24 2.02
CA GLY A 316 -6.13 18.12 1.00
C GLY A 316 -4.61 18.31 1.09
N GLN A 317 -3.90 17.54 1.92
CA GLN A 317 -2.45 17.64 2.10
C GLN A 317 -1.73 16.90 0.97
N LYS A 318 -1.36 17.64 -0.08
CA LYS A 318 -0.64 17.09 -1.25
C LYS A 318 0.89 17.11 -1.14
N GLY A 319 1.46 17.64 -0.06
CA GLY A 319 2.92 17.83 0.08
C GLY A 319 3.76 16.55 0.11
N PHE A 320 3.14 15.36 0.22
CA PHE A 320 3.86 14.09 0.08
C PHE A 320 4.01 13.63 -1.38
N LEU A 321 3.36 14.32 -2.31
CA LEU A 321 3.39 14.03 -3.74
C LEU A 321 4.29 15.03 -4.46
N PRO A 322 5.00 14.60 -5.52
CA PRO A 322 5.75 15.52 -6.36
C PRO A 322 4.83 16.54 -7.02
N GLU A 323 5.34 17.75 -7.26
CA GLU A 323 4.58 18.87 -7.83
C GLU A 323 3.88 18.50 -9.14
N LYS A 324 4.58 17.78 -10.04
CA LYS A 324 4.04 17.31 -11.33
C LYS A 324 2.81 16.39 -11.19
N PHE A 325 2.68 15.70 -10.06
CA PHE A 325 1.59 14.76 -9.80
C PHE A 325 0.45 15.36 -8.97
N GLN A 326 0.54 16.64 -8.57
CA GLN A 326 -0.51 17.28 -7.75
C GLN A 326 -1.81 17.54 -8.54
N THR A 327 -1.71 17.61 -9.88
CA THR A 327 -2.82 17.75 -10.83
C THR A 327 -2.77 16.61 -11.85
N PRO A 328 -3.31 15.42 -11.50
CA PRO A 328 -3.27 14.29 -12.41
C PRO A 328 -4.25 14.45 -13.58
N VAL A 329 -3.87 13.91 -14.74
CA VAL A 329 -4.76 13.83 -15.90
C VAL A 329 -5.85 12.78 -15.64
N SER A 330 -7.12 13.14 -15.85
CA SER A 330 -8.27 12.29 -15.50
C SER A 330 -8.23 10.93 -16.19
N ALA A 331 -7.88 10.88 -17.48
CA ALA A 331 -7.80 9.65 -18.25
C ALA A 331 -6.71 8.69 -17.74
N THR A 332 -5.53 9.22 -17.39
CA THR A 332 -4.44 8.40 -16.85
C THR A 332 -4.80 7.87 -15.46
N SER A 333 -5.41 8.68 -14.59
CA SER A 333 -5.88 8.24 -13.27
C SER A 333 -6.91 7.11 -13.35
N VAL A 334 -7.88 7.21 -14.25
CA VAL A 334 -8.87 6.15 -14.45
C VAL A 334 -8.22 4.91 -15.06
N SER A 335 -7.33 5.03 -16.03
CA SER A 335 -6.60 3.86 -16.56
C SER A 335 -5.75 3.16 -15.49
N SER A 336 -5.10 3.94 -14.61
CA SER A 336 -4.30 3.43 -13.49
C SER A 336 -5.13 2.62 -12.50
N ILE A 337 -6.41 2.95 -12.31
CA ILE A 337 -7.30 2.20 -11.41
C ILE A 337 -7.47 0.74 -11.85
N THR A 338 -7.51 0.50 -13.17
CA THR A 338 -7.68 -0.82 -13.79
C THR A 338 -6.37 -1.58 -13.82
N ARG A 339 -5.25 -0.89 -14.09
CA ARG A 339 -3.91 -1.49 -14.20
C ARG A 339 -3.32 -1.87 -12.85
N TYR A 340 -3.62 -1.11 -11.80
CA TYR A 340 -3.01 -1.29 -10.48
C TYR A 340 -3.05 -2.73 -9.99
N SER A 341 -4.20 -3.40 -10.09
CA SER A 341 -4.35 -4.74 -9.52
C SER A 341 -3.36 -5.75 -10.10
N GLY A 342 -3.24 -5.79 -11.42
CA GLY A 342 -2.31 -6.68 -12.10
C GLY A 342 -0.85 -6.29 -11.87
N TRP A 343 -0.56 -4.99 -11.89
CA TRP A 343 0.81 -4.50 -11.69
C TRP A 343 1.28 -4.79 -10.27
N GLN A 344 0.49 -4.48 -9.24
CA GLN A 344 0.83 -4.78 -7.85
C GLN A 344 1.20 -6.26 -7.66
N ILE A 345 0.39 -7.17 -8.21
CA ILE A 345 0.67 -8.61 -8.15
C ILE A 345 2.00 -8.92 -8.87
N ALA A 346 2.18 -8.44 -10.10
CA ALA A 346 3.39 -8.70 -10.88
C ALA A 346 4.66 -8.18 -10.18
N PHE A 347 4.66 -6.96 -9.66
CA PHE A 347 5.79 -6.38 -8.93
C PHE A 347 6.05 -7.11 -7.60
N THR A 348 5.01 -7.62 -6.91
CA THR A 348 5.23 -8.44 -5.72
C THR A 348 5.91 -9.78 -6.06
N LEU A 349 5.49 -10.45 -7.13
CA LEU A 349 6.06 -11.74 -7.56
C LEU A 349 7.49 -11.59 -8.10
N TRP A 350 7.73 -10.63 -9.00
CA TRP A 350 9.08 -10.35 -9.51
C TRP A 350 10.00 -9.81 -8.43
N GLY A 351 9.48 -8.93 -7.57
CA GLY A 351 10.23 -8.39 -6.45
C GLY A 351 10.66 -9.47 -5.46
N TYR A 352 9.84 -10.48 -5.22
CA TYR A 352 10.24 -11.65 -4.42
C TYR A 352 11.45 -12.36 -5.02
N LEU A 353 11.44 -12.69 -6.33
CA LEU A 353 12.56 -13.37 -6.99
C LEU A 353 13.85 -12.55 -6.91
N ILE A 354 13.77 -11.25 -7.18
CA ILE A 354 14.92 -10.35 -7.15
C ILE A 354 15.49 -10.23 -5.73
N VAL A 355 14.63 -9.97 -4.74
CA VAL A 355 15.05 -9.83 -3.33
C VAL A 355 15.59 -11.15 -2.79
N HIS A 356 15.01 -12.29 -3.19
CA HIS A 356 15.50 -13.61 -2.82
C HIS A 356 16.91 -13.86 -3.34
N PHE A 357 17.18 -13.54 -4.61
CA PHE A 357 18.53 -13.65 -5.18
C PHE A 357 19.54 -12.74 -4.47
N VAL A 358 19.15 -11.51 -4.12
CA VAL A 358 20.01 -10.59 -3.34
C VAL A 358 20.29 -11.14 -1.94
N HIS A 359 19.27 -11.65 -1.24
CA HIS A 359 19.44 -12.29 0.06
C HIS A 359 20.35 -13.53 -0.04
N PHE A 360 20.22 -14.32 -1.11
CA PHE A 360 21.08 -15.46 -1.37
C PHE A 360 22.54 -15.07 -1.58
N ALA A 361 22.82 -14.08 -2.43
CA ALA A 361 24.19 -13.56 -2.62
C ALA A 361 24.78 -13.01 -1.32
N PHE A 362 23.97 -12.30 -0.52
CA PHE A 362 24.39 -11.79 0.79
C PHE A 362 24.66 -12.91 1.81
N ALA A 363 23.83 -13.96 1.81
CA ALA A 363 24.03 -15.12 2.66
C ALA A 363 25.31 -15.89 2.28
N LEU A 364 25.57 -16.10 0.99
CA LEU A 364 26.82 -16.70 0.52
C LEU A 364 28.03 -15.88 0.94
N PHE A 365 27.96 -14.54 0.79
CA PHE A 365 29.02 -13.65 1.25
C PHE A 365 29.33 -13.89 2.73
N ILE A 366 28.32 -13.88 3.60
CA ILE A 366 28.49 -14.14 5.04
C ILE A 366 29.07 -15.52 5.32
N VAL A 367 28.58 -16.56 4.65
CA VAL A 367 29.05 -17.92 4.88
C VAL A 367 30.53 -18.06 4.51
N TYR A 368 30.94 -17.52 3.36
CA TYR A 368 32.32 -17.59 2.90
C TYR A 368 33.28 -16.71 3.69
N THR A 369 32.87 -15.50 4.09
CA THR A 369 33.77 -14.61 4.85
C THR A 369 33.85 -14.93 6.33
N PHE A 370 32.78 -15.43 6.94
CA PHE A 370 32.73 -15.65 8.39
C PHE A 370 32.59 -17.13 8.77
N ILE A 371 31.59 -17.84 8.24
CA ILE A 371 31.22 -19.17 8.76
C ILE A 371 32.26 -20.23 8.39
N LEU A 372 32.72 -20.26 7.12
CA LEU A 372 33.69 -21.25 6.66
C LEU A 372 35.05 -21.14 7.34
N PRO A 373 35.66 -19.95 7.50
CA PRO A 373 36.91 -19.81 8.27
C PRO A 373 36.77 -20.24 9.72
N ILE A 374 35.59 -20.03 10.33
CA ILE A 374 35.29 -20.47 11.69
C ILE A 374 35.23 -22.00 11.77
N MET A 375 34.55 -22.66 10.83
CA MET A 375 34.45 -24.12 10.80
C MET A 375 35.79 -24.82 10.53
N HIS A 376 36.63 -24.24 9.66
CA HIS A 376 37.97 -24.77 9.35
C HIS A 376 39.04 -24.44 10.40
N GLY A 377 38.69 -23.74 11.50
CA GLY A 377 39.64 -23.36 12.55
C GLY A 377 40.63 -22.24 12.14
N GLN A 378 40.40 -21.57 11.01
CA GLN A 378 41.21 -20.46 10.50
C GLN A 378 40.71 -19.09 10.99
N VAL A 379 40.20 -19.03 12.22
CA VAL A 379 39.62 -17.80 12.79
C VAL A 379 40.67 -16.69 12.93
N LEU A 380 41.91 -17.04 13.29
CA LEU A 380 42.95 -16.05 13.54
C LEU A 380 43.39 -15.31 12.27
N SER A 381 43.52 -16.02 11.14
CA SER A 381 43.85 -15.41 9.85
C SER A 381 42.70 -14.54 9.33
N MET A 382 41.45 -15.00 9.49
CA MET A 382 40.26 -14.20 9.17
C MET A 382 40.21 -12.92 10.02
N LEU A 383 40.42 -13.01 11.33
CA LEU A 383 40.40 -11.87 12.24
C LEU A 383 41.55 -10.90 11.97
N ALA A 384 42.73 -11.40 11.61
CA ALA A 384 43.86 -10.56 11.20
C ALA A 384 43.55 -9.80 9.91
N GLN A 385 43.06 -10.48 8.87
CA GLN A 385 42.66 -9.84 7.61
C GLN A 385 41.53 -8.82 7.82
N LEU A 386 40.48 -9.19 8.53
CA LEU A 386 39.39 -8.28 8.87
C LEU A 386 39.88 -7.10 9.70
N GLY A 387 40.77 -7.34 10.67
CA GLY A 387 41.40 -6.32 11.49
C GLY A 387 42.20 -5.32 10.66
N THR A 388 42.97 -5.78 9.66
CA THR A 388 43.71 -4.89 8.75
C THR A 388 42.78 -4.02 7.90
N ILE A 389 41.68 -4.58 7.40
CA ILE A 389 40.68 -3.84 6.62
C ILE A 389 39.98 -2.80 7.50
N LEU A 390 39.53 -3.20 8.70
CA LEU A 390 38.88 -2.31 9.66
C LEU A 390 39.82 -1.20 10.15
N LEU A 391 41.11 -1.51 10.36
CA LEU A 391 42.12 -0.52 10.71
C LEU A 391 42.32 0.49 9.58
N ALA A 392 42.41 0.04 8.32
CA ALA A 392 42.53 0.93 7.17
C ALA A 392 41.32 1.87 7.04
N ILE A 393 40.10 1.34 7.17
CA ILE A 393 38.86 2.14 7.18
C ILE A 393 38.85 3.11 8.37
N GLY A 394 39.22 2.64 9.56
CA GLY A 394 39.28 3.43 10.78
C GLY A 394 40.29 4.58 10.71
N LEU A 395 41.45 4.37 10.09
CA LEU A 395 42.47 5.40 9.87
C LEU A 395 41.94 6.49 8.93
N VAL A 396 41.26 6.10 7.86
CA VAL A 396 40.62 7.04 6.93
C VAL A 396 39.51 7.83 7.62
N ILE A 397 38.60 7.18 8.35
CA ILE A 397 37.55 7.87 9.12
C ILE A 397 38.17 8.78 10.19
N GLY A 398 39.21 8.33 10.88
CA GLY A 398 39.94 9.11 11.88
C GLY A 398 40.55 10.39 11.31
N LEU A 399 41.11 10.34 10.10
CA LEU A 399 41.61 11.52 9.39
C LEU A 399 40.49 12.50 9.03
N VAL A 400 39.30 12.03 8.63
CA VAL A 400 38.13 12.91 8.41
C VAL A 400 37.70 13.58 9.72
N ILE A 401 37.61 12.82 10.81
CA ILE A 401 37.25 13.36 12.12
C ILE A 401 38.28 14.40 12.56
N LEU A 402 39.57 14.11 12.41
CA LEU A 402 40.65 15.06 12.72
C LEU A 402 40.52 16.34 11.89
N GLN A 403 40.26 16.23 10.59
CA GLN A 403 40.04 17.39 9.72
C GLN A 403 38.84 18.24 10.19
N VAL A 404 37.72 17.62 10.55
CA VAL A 404 36.53 18.33 11.09
C VAL A 404 36.85 19.01 12.42
N VAL A 405 37.57 18.33 13.32
CA VAL A 405 37.97 18.86 14.63
C VAL A 405 38.92 20.05 14.47
N LEU A 406 39.93 19.96 13.61
CA LEU A 406 40.86 21.07 13.34
C LEU A 406 40.12 22.28 12.76
N VAL A 407 39.12 22.07 11.90
CA VAL A 407 38.26 23.14 11.39
C VAL A 407 37.42 23.78 12.49
N GLN A 408 36.83 22.99 13.38
CA GLN A 408 36.05 23.51 14.50
C GLN A 408 36.89 24.27 15.54
N LEU A 409 38.14 23.84 15.76
CA LEU A 409 39.04 24.44 16.76
C LEU A 409 39.75 25.69 16.23
N PHE A 410 40.35 25.64 15.04
CA PHE A 410 41.23 26.70 14.55
C PHE A 410 40.59 27.65 13.54
N PHE A 411 39.59 27.21 12.77
CA PHE A 411 39.08 27.97 11.63
C PHE A 411 37.66 28.50 11.82
N LEU A 412 36.79 27.87 12.62
CA LEU A 412 35.45 28.42 12.90
C LEU A 412 35.49 29.54 13.94
N GLN A 413 34.65 30.55 13.74
CA GLN A 413 34.40 31.58 14.75
C GLN A 413 33.77 30.98 16.01
N ASP A 414 34.10 31.58 17.16
CA ASP A 414 33.48 31.22 18.42
C ASP A 414 31.99 31.59 18.42
N LYS A 415 31.25 30.96 19.32
CA LYS A 415 29.80 31.12 19.39
C LYS A 415 29.45 32.59 19.65
N LEU A 416 28.54 33.14 18.83
CA LEU A 416 28.06 34.52 18.97
C LEU A 416 27.24 34.70 20.27
N SER A 417 26.52 33.65 20.69
CA SER A 417 25.78 33.58 21.95
C SER A 417 26.00 32.23 22.65
N PRO A 418 26.10 32.18 23.99
CA PRO A 418 26.21 30.93 24.74
C PRO A 418 24.96 30.02 24.61
N THR A 419 23.83 30.54 24.11
CA THR A 419 22.60 29.77 23.85
C THR A 419 22.60 28.99 22.52
N ASP A 420 23.52 29.28 21.60
CA ASP A 420 23.57 28.61 20.30
C ASP A 420 24.23 27.23 20.39
N LYS A 421 23.56 26.22 19.84
CA LYS A 421 24.05 24.83 19.84
C LYS A 421 25.30 24.66 18.98
N GLN A 422 25.40 25.37 17.86
CA GLN A 422 26.48 25.23 16.87
C GLN A 422 27.31 26.50 16.75
N LYS A 423 28.59 26.37 16.41
CA LYS A 423 29.44 27.52 16.05
C LYS A 423 28.95 28.12 14.72
N PRO A 424 28.99 29.45 14.53
CA PRO A 424 28.57 30.07 13.27
C PRO A 424 29.49 29.66 12.11
N LEU A 425 28.97 29.65 10.89
CA LEU A 425 29.69 29.23 9.67
C LEU A 425 30.80 30.20 9.22
N ALA A 426 31.07 31.24 10.01
CA ALA A 426 32.04 32.27 9.68
C ALA A 426 33.47 31.81 10.03
N LEU A 427 34.39 32.04 9.09
CA LEU A 427 35.78 31.58 9.17
C LEU A 427 36.71 32.65 9.77
N ASN A 428 37.47 32.26 10.78
CA ASN A 428 38.65 32.96 11.28
C ASN A 428 39.91 32.51 10.51
N ASN A 429 40.90 33.40 10.40
CA ASN A 429 42.18 33.15 9.74
C ASN A 429 42.08 32.50 8.35
N ARG A 430 41.39 33.19 7.43
CA ARG A 430 41.13 32.72 6.05
C ARG A 430 42.40 32.27 5.31
N LYS A 431 43.54 32.95 5.51
CA LYS A 431 44.82 32.59 4.86
C LYS A 431 45.33 31.21 5.28
N ALA A 432 45.31 30.90 6.57
CA ALA A 432 45.71 29.59 7.07
C ALA A 432 44.74 28.49 6.61
N PHE A 433 43.45 28.81 6.50
CA PHE A 433 42.45 27.89 5.94
C PHE A 433 42.75 27.53 4.48
N HIS A 434 43.22 28.50 3.66
CA HIS A 434 43.63 28.20 2.28
C HIS A 434 44.83 27.24 2.24
N CYS A 435 45.85 27.41 3.08
CA CYS A 435 46.98 26.48 3.18
C CYS A 435 46.55 25.09 3.67
N PHE A 436 45.67 25.04 4.67
CA PHE A 436 45.11 23.79 5.20
C PHE A 436 44.32 23.04 4.13
N ASN A 437 43.45 23.74 3.39
CA ASN A 437 42.66 23.14 2.32
C ASN A 437 43.55 22.60 1.19
N TYR A 438 44.63 23.31 0.85
CA TYR A 438 45.61 22.84 -0.13
C TYR A 438 46.29 21.54 0.31
N PHE A 439 46.71 21.45 1.58
CA PHE A 439 47.35 20.23 2.11
C PHE A 439 46.42 19.01 2.08
N PHE A 440 45.15 19.18 2.48
CA PHE A 440 44.16 18.10 2.47
C PHE A 440 43.47 17.89 1.10
N PHE A 441 43.83 18.65 0.06
CA PHE A 441 43.17 18.60 -1.24
C PHE A 441 43.18 17.19 -1.84
N PHE A 442 44.36 16.57 -1.99
CA PHE A 442 44.49 15.24 -2.58
C PHE A 442 43.79 14.15 -1.75
N TYR A 443 43.83 14.27 -0.42
CA TYR A 443 43.11 13.38 0.47
C TYR A 443 41.59 13.48 0.27
N ASN A 444 41.06 14.70 0.19
CA ASN A 444 39.63 14.93 -0.08
C ASN A 444 39.21 14.40 -1.46
N VAL A 445 40.09 14.45 -2.47
CA VAL A 445 39.84 13.84 -3.79
C VAL A 445 39.70 12.31 -3.67
N ALA A 446 40.63 11.65 -2.99
CA ALA A 446 40.56 10.20 -2.76
C ALA A 446 39.30 9.80 -1.99
N MET A 447 38.95 10.55 -0.95
CA MET A 447 37.70 10.37 -0.20
C MET A 447 36.44 10.59 -1.06
N GLY A 448 36.47 11.56 -1.97
CA GLY A 448 35.41 11.81 -2.93
C GLY A 448 35.16 10.62 -3.85
N ILE A 449 36.22 9.97 -4.35
CA ILE A 449 36.13 8.76 -5.18
C ILE A 449 35.50 7.61 -4.38
N SER A 450 35.98 7.37 -3.15
CA SER A 450 35.42 6.33 -2.26
C SER A 450 33.93 6.55 -1.97
N ASN A 451 33.54 7.78 -1.64
CA ASN A 451 32.13 8.12 -1.41
C ASN A 451 31.28 7.99 -2.68
N CYS A 452 31.85 8.24 -3.86
CA CYS A 452 31.15 8.01 -5.14
C CYS A 452 30.86 6.52 -5.36
N ILE A 453 31.82 5.64 -5.08
CA ILE A 453 31.64 4.18 -5.17
C ILE A 453 30.58 3.72 -4.15
N VAL A 454 30.69 4.16 -2.89
CA VAL A 454 29.71 3.82 -1.84
C VAL A 454 28.32 4.31 -2.21
N ARG A 455 28.19 5.53 -2.75
CA ARG A 455 26.91 6.07 -3.24
C ARG A 455 26.29 5.17 -4.30
N LEU A 456 27.09 4.67 -5.26
CA LEU A 456 26.61 3.78 -6.32
C LEU A 456 26.15 2.43 -5.72
N LEU A 457 26.98 1.81 -4.88
CA LEU A 457 26.67 0.52 -4.26
C LEU A 457 25.42 0.60 -3.36
N CYS A 458 25.33 1.61 -2.49
CA CYS A 458 24.15 1.81 -1.65
C CYS A 458 22.89 2.05 -2.49
N SER A 459 22.99 2.76 -3.62
CA SER A 459 21.86 2.98 -4.52
C SER A 459 21.38 1.68 -5.18
N ILE A 460 22.30 0.81 -5.59
CA ILE A 460 21.97 -0.50 -6.18
C ILE A 460 21.30 -1.39 -5.13
N VAL A 461 21.88 -1.50 -3.93
CA VAL A 461 21.34 -2.33 -2.85
C VAL A 461 19.94 -1.85 -2.43
N MET A 462 19.78 -0.55 -2.16
CA MET A 462 18.50 0.02 -1.75
C MET A 462 17.45 -0.04 -2.87
N GLY A 463 17.84 0.24 -4.11
CA GLY A 463 16.93 0.16 -5.26
C GLY A 463 16.42 -1.26 -5.51
N THR A 464 17.30 -2.25 -5.40
CA THR A 464 16.95 -3.67 -5.60
C THR A 464 16.08 -4.18 -4.45
N TRP A 465 16.38 -3.78 -3.21
CA TRP A 465 15.60 -4.14 -2.04
C TRP A 465 14.16 -3.57 -2.07
N LEU A 466 14.00 -2.35 -2.60
CA LEU A 466 12.71 -1.66 -2.68
C LEU A 466 11.91 -1.98 -3.95
N VAL A 467 12.44 -2.79 -4.88
CA VAL A 467 11.83 -3.03 -6.20
C VAL A 467 10.41 -3.61 -6.16
N SER A 468 10.11 -4.39 -5.11
CA SER A 468 8.79 -5.00 -4.90
C SER A 468 7.69 -3.97 -4.59
N ARG A 469 8.08 -2.75 -4.21
CA ARG A 469 7.17 -1.72 -3.70
C ARG A 469 6.82 -0.70 -4.77
N ILE A 470 5.52 -0.60 -5.08
CA ILE A 470 4.97 0.40 -6.00
C ILE A 470 4.66 1.73 -5.28
N ASP A 471 4.54 1.72 -3.95
CA ASP A 471 4.14 2.91 -3.17
C ASP A 471 5.20 4.01 -3.10
N ARG A 472 6.45 3.69 -3.45
CA ARG A 472 7.58 4.62 -3.56
C ARG A 472 8.28 4.42 -4.89
N THR A 473 8.78 5.51 -5.45
CA THR A 473 9.59 5.43 -6.65
C THR A 473 11.04 5.07 -6.34
N ILE A 474 11.64 4.28 -7.23
CA ILE A 474 13.08 3.97 -7.23
C ILE A 474 13.87 5.13 -7.85
N MET A 475 13.19 5.98 -8.63
CA MET A 475 13.81 7.04 -9.40
C MET A 475 14.14 8.27 -8.53
N GLN A 476 15.14 9.05 -8.95
CA GLN A 476 15.50 10.29 -8.27
C GLN A 476 14.38 11.34 -8.36
N ARG A 477 14.32 12.21 -7.35
CA ARG A 477 13.35 13.33 -7.30
C ARG A 477 13.46 14.18 -8.56
N GLY A 478 12.34 14.34 -9.26
CA GLY A 478 12.25 15.02 -10.57
C GLY A 478 12.07 14.08 -11.78
N TYR A 479 12.58 12.85 -11.69
CA TYR A 479 12.43 11.79 -12.71
C TYR A 479 11.35 10.75 -12.34
N GLU A 480 10.64 10.96 -11.24
CA GLU A 480 9.59 10.07 -10.72
C GLU A 480 8.46 9.77 -11.73
N ALA A 481 8.29 10.62 -12.75
CA ALA A 481 7.34 10.40 -13.83
C ALA A 481 7.72 9.25 -14.78
N MET A 482 9.01 8.88 -14.85
CA MET A 482 9.47 7.73 -15.64
C MET A 482 9.14 6.39 -14.99
N ASP A 483 8.86 6.39 -13.68
CA ASP A 483 8.45 5.21 -12.96
C ASP A 483 6.95 4.96 -13.19
N ALA A 484 6.65 4.10 -14.16
CA ALA A 484 5.29 3.75 -14.51
C ALA A 484 4.55 3.09 -13.33
N GLY A 485 5.26 2.30 -12.50
CA GLY A 485 4.69 1.66 -11.33
C GLY A 485 4.17 2.70 -10.35
N TYR A 486 5.06 3.61 -9.92
CA TYR A 486 4.70 4.70 -9.02
C TYR A 486 3.61 5.61 -9.61
N SER A 487 3.72 5.98 -10.89
CA SER A 487 2.67 6.76 -11.57
C SER A 487 1.30 6.07 -11.54
N THR A 488 1.26 4.74 -11.64
CA THR A 488 0.01 3.96 -11.57
C THR A 488 -0.57 3.95 -10.16
N TRP A 489 0.27 3.82 -9.13
CA TRP A 489 -0.15 3.96 -7.75
C TRP A 489 -0.76 5.34 -7.48
N ILE A 490 -0.08 6.41 -7.90
CA ILE A 490 -0.57 7.78 -7.74
C ILE A 490 -1.88 8.00 -8.51
N GLY A 491 -1.97 7.55 -9.77
CA GLY A 491 -3.18 7.64 -10.57
C GLY A 491 -4.38 6.95 -9.91
N MET A 492 -4.16 5.76 -9.35
CA MET A 492 -5.18 5.00 -8.63
C MET A 492 -5.66 5.74 -7.37
N ILE A 493 -4.76 6.19 -6.48
CA ILE A 493 -5.19 6.84 -5.22
C ILE A 493 -5.96 8.14 -5.49
N PHE A 494 -5.62 8.87 -6.57
CA PHE A 494 -6.38 10.05 -6.97
C PHE A 494 -7.76 9.67 -7.50
N ALA A 495 -7.88 8.70 -8.40
CA ALA A 495 -9.17 8.23 -8.88
C ALA A 495 -10.08 7.78 -7.73
N ASP A 496 -9.53 7.02 -6.78
CA ASP A 496 -10.26 6.59 -5.58
C ASP A 496 -10.66 7.78 -4.70
N HIS A 497 -9.78 8.77 -4.51
CA HIS A 497 -10.10 9.96 -3.74
C HIS A 497 -11.26 10.75 -4.36
N TYR A 498 -11.23 11.00 -5.68
CA TYR A 498 -12.27 11.74 -6.37
C TYR A 498 -13.64 11.06 -6.29
N HIS A 499 -13.70 9.73 -6.41
CA HIS A 499 -14.98 9.00 -6.39
C HIS A 499 -15.47 8.60 -4.99
N ASN A 500 -14.58 8.42 -4.02
CA ASN A 500 -14.92 7.88 -2.70
C ASN A 500 -14.71 8.86 -1.53
N ASN A 501 -14.49 10.16 -1.79
CA ASN A 501 -14.37 11.15 -0.73
C ASN A 501 -15.61 11.12 0.20
N PRO A 502 -15.45 10.84 1.51
CA PRO A 502 -16.58 10.65 2.41
C PRO A 502 -17.43 11.92 2.57
N VAL A 503 -16.79 13.11 2.55
CA VAL A 503 -17.50 14.39 2.69
C VAL A 503 -18.37 14.64 1.47
N MET A 504 -17.83 14.45 0.27
CA MET A 504 -18.57 14.64 -0.98
C MET A 504 -19.73 13.65 -1.10
N VAL A 505 -19.50 12.37 -0.81
CA VAL A 505 -20.55 11.34 -0.88
C VAL A 505 -21.67 11.63 0.13
N CYS A 506 -21.33 11.99 1.38
CA CYS A 506 -22.33 12.37 2.37
C CYS A 506 -23.10 13.64 1.95
N PHE A 507 -22.43 14.63 1.36
CA PHE A 507 -23.09 15.83 0.85
C PHE A 507 -24.10 15.50 -0.25
N CYS A 508 -23.73 14.68 -1.23
CA CYS A 508 -24.66 14.22 -2.27
C CYS A 508 -25.83 13.45 -1.69
N HIS A 509 -25.57 12.54 -0.73
CA HIS A 509 -26.63 11.79 -0.05
C HIS A 509 -27.61 12.72 0.68
N LEU A 510 -27.11 13.74 1.38
CA LEU A 510 -27.96 14.76 2.02
C LEU A 510 -28.79 15.57 1.02
N LEU A 511 -28.28 15.85 -0.18
CA LEU A 511 -29.05 16.53 -1.22
C LEU A 511 -30.17 15.63 -1.77
N VAL A 512 -29.85 14.36 -2.04
CA VAL A 512 -30.82 13.39 -2.54
C VAL A 512 -31.91 13.12 -1.50
N SER A 513 -31.54 12.90 -0.23
CA SER A 513 -32.50 12.62 0.85
C SER A 513 -33.43 13.80 1.15
N ASN A 514 -32.99 15.03 0.89
CA ASN A 514 -33.79 16.24 1.08
C ASN A 514 -34.58 16.66 -0.17
N THR A 515 -34.49 15.91 -1.27
CA THR A 515 -35.30 16.16 -2.48
C THR A 515 -36.69 15.56 -2.28
N PRO A 516 -37.79 16.37 -2.23
CA PRO A 516 -39.12 15.91 -1.78
C PRO A 516 -39.88 14.90 -2.68
N GLY A 517 -39.21 14.15 -3.57
CA GLY A 517 -39.88 13.33 -4.60
C GLY A 517 -39.29 11.95 -4.87
N GLY A 518 -38.43 11.41 -4.00
CA GLY A 518 -37.66 10.18 -4.29
C GLY A 518 -38.20 8.86 -3.75
N HIS A 519 -39.14 8.86 -2.80
CA HIS A 519 -39.68 7.64 -2.21
C HIS A 519 -41.15 7.47 -2.60
N THR A 520 -41.40 6.62 -3.61
CA THR A 520 -42.69 6.00 -3.92
C THR A 520 -43.90 6.94 -3.86
N VAL A 521 -44.05 7.79 -4.87
CA VAL A 521 -45.36 8.40 -5.18
C VAL A 521 -46.27 7.28 -5.65
N SER A 522 -47.03 6.70 -4.72
CA SER A 522 -48.26 5.98 -5.05
C SER A 522 -49.11 6.89 -5.93
N SER A 523 -49.45 6.42 -7.14
CA SER A 523 -50.18 7.16 -8.19
C SER A 523 -51.60 7.60 -7.82
N TYR A 524 -51.98 7.53 -6.53
CA TYR A 524 -53.30 7.90 -6.01
C TYR A 524 -53.28 9.09 -5.02
N SER A 525 -52.19 9.85 -4.92
CA SER A 525 -52.09 10.99 -3.97
C SER A 525 -52.10 12.37 -4.62
N THR A 526 -52.77 12.54 -5.76
CA THR A 526 -52.86 13.83 -6.47
C THR A 526 -53.82 14.85 -5.84
N PHE A 527 -54.56 14.50 -4.77
CA PHE A 527 -55.62 15.35 -4.21
C PHE A 527 -55.42 15.90 -2.80
N ASN A 528 -54.30 15.60 -2.13
CA ASN A 528 -54.00 16.22 -0.83
C ASN A 528 -52.78 17.12 -0.96
N ASN A 529 -53.02 18.41 -1.17
CA ASN A 529 -52.01 19.45 -0.92
C ASN A 529 -51.75 19.51 0.59
N PRO A 530 -50.60 19.08 1.13
CA PRO A 530 -50.22 19.50 2.48
C PRO A 530 -49.96 21.02 2.46
N PRO A 531 -50.26 21.75 3.54
CA PRO A 531 -49.99 23.17 3.60
C PRO A 531 -48.48 23.39 3.47
N SER A 532 -48.07 24.08 2.41
CA SER A 532 -46.71 24.54 2.19
C SER A 532 -46.23 25.34 3.40
N GLU A 533 -45.20 24.83 4.10
CA GLU A 533 -44.47 25.59 5.12
C GLU A 533 -44.02 26.95 4.55
N PRO A 534 -44.06 28.05 5.32
CA PRO A 534 -43.68 29.36 4.85
C PRO A 534 -42.17 29.40 4.55
N THR A 535 -41.85 29.44 3.25
CA THR A 535 -40.48 29.52 2.69
C THR A 535 -39.63 30.66 3.29
N VAL A 536 -40.26 31.73 3.78
CA VAL A 536 -39.60 32.89 4.41
C VAL A 536 -38.86 32.54 5.70
N ASN A 537 -39.43 31.68 6.56
CA ASN A 537 -38.79 31.25 7.81
C ASN A 537 -37.53 30.40 7.56
N SER A 538 -37.53 29.62 6.47
CA SER A 538 -36.37 28.82 6.05
C SER A 538 -35.20 29.70 5.57
N LEU A 539 -35.50 30.80 4.87
CA LEU A 539 -34.49 31.72 4.33
C LEU A 539 -33.84 32.55 5.43
N ALA A 540 -34.62 33.07 6.38
CA ALA A 540 -34.09 33.77 7.55
C ALA A 540 -33.17 32.86 8.37
N ARG A 541 -33.58 31.60 8.63
CA ARG A 541 -32.77 30.60 9.34
C ARG A 541 -31.45 30.31 8.60
N ARG A 542 -31.47 30.16 7.28
CA ARG A 542 -30.25 29.98 6.46
C ARG A 542 -29.30 31.17 6.56
N ARG A 543 -29.83 32.41 6.53
CA ARG A 543 -29.03 33.64 6.67
C ARG A 543 -28.36 33.73 8.04
N TRP A 544 -29.08 33.40 9.12
CA TRP A 544 -28.53 33.35 10.47
C TRP A 544 -27.46 32.26 10.63
N MET A 545 -27.67 31.07 10.08
CA MET A 545 -26.68 29.98 10.10
C MET A 545 -25.40 30.37 9.34
N LEU A 546 -25.54 31.02 8.17
CA LEU A 546 -24.41 31.53 7.40
C LEU A 546 -23.63 32.59 8.21
N PHE A 547 -24.33 33.54 8.82
CA PHE A 547 -23.71 34.55 9.68
C PHE A 547 -22.95 33.91 10.83
N TYR A 548 -23.56 32.95 11.54
CA TYR A 548 -22.94 32.20 12.63
C TYR A 548 -21.64 31.50 12.18
N THR A 549 -21.66 30.83 11.03
CA THR A 549 -20.47 30.15 10.48
C THR A 549 -19.35 31.14 10.14
N LEU A 550 -19.67 32.28 9.54
CA LEU A 550 -18.69 33.30 9.17
C LEU A 550 -18.06 33.98 10.39
N VAL A 551 -18.85 34.28 11.42
CA VAL A 551 -18.34 34.85 12.68
C VAL A 551 -17.37 33.89 13.37
N LYS A 552 -17.66 32.58 13.34
CA LYS A 552 -16.78 31.56 13.93
C LYS A 552 -15.56 31.21 13.06
N ASN A 553 -15.55 31.61 11.78
CA ASN A 553 -14.48 31.31 10.82
C ASN A 553 -14.13 32.56 10.00
N PRO A 554 -13.41 33.54 10.57
CA PRO A 554 -13.21 34.85 9.93
C PRO A 554 -12.43 34.76 8.60
N GLN A 555 -11.52 33.80 8.47
CA GLN A 555 -10.74 33.57 7.25
C GLN A 555 -11.63 33.26 6.02
N LEU A 556 -12.80 32.64 6.24
CA LEU A 556 -13.74 32.33 5.16
C LEU A 556 -14.44 33.57 4.60
N ILE A 557 -14.47 34.69 5.34
CA ILE A 557 -15.12 35.94 4.89
C ILE A 557 -14.39 36.50 3.69
N LEU A 558 -13.05 36.55 3.74
CA LEU A 558 -12.21 37.05 2.65
C LEU A 558 -12.36 36.16 1.41
N LEU A 559 -12.25 34.84 1.58
CA LEU A 559 -12.40 33.87 0.49
C LEU A 559 -13.78 33.96 -0.18
N ARG A 560 -14.84 34.09 0.61
CA ARG A 560 -16.21 34.23 0.10
C ARG A 560 -16.39 35.52 -0.71
N LYS A 561 -15.88 36.66 -0.23
CA LYS A 561 -15.98 37.94 -0.94
C LYS A 561 -15.22 37.89 -2.27
N HIS A 562 -14.02 37.31 -2.27
CA HIS A 562 -13.22 37.13 -3.49
C HIS A 562 -13.91 36.22 -4.52
N HIS A 563 -14.50 35.10 -4.08
CA HIS A 563 -15.24 34.22 -4.98
C HIS A 563 -16.49 34.90 -5.55
N LEU A 564 -17.19 35.71 -4.73
CA LEU A 564 -18.34 36.46 -5.19
C LEU A 564 -17.95 37.54 -6.19
N SER A 565 -16.84 38.26 -5.96
CA SER A 565 -16.33 39.25 -6.93
C SER A 565 -15.87 38.59 -8.22
N SER A 566 -15.23 37.41 -8.16
CA SER A 566 -14.84 36.64 -9.33
C SER A 566 -16.06 36.15 -10.13
N ALA A 567 -17.07 35.59 -9.46
CA ALA A 567 -18.30 35.13 -10.11
C ALA A 567 -19.11 36.30 -10.74
N LEU A 568 -19.12 37.47 -10.09
CA LEU A 568 -19.72 38.69 -10.64
C LEU A 568 -18.92 39.27 -11.82
N SER A 569 -17.61 39.06 -11.86
CA SER A 569 -16.73 39.44 -12.97
C SER A 569 -16.92 38.53 -14.20
N GLU A 570 -17.05 37.21 -13.99
CA GLU A 570 -17.34 36.26 -15.08
C GLU A 570 -18.73 36.47 -15.71
N GLN A 571 -19.69 37.04 -14.96
CA GLN A 571 -21.03 37.33 -15.45
C GLN A 571 -21.17 38.67 -16.20
N LYS A 572 -20.12 39.50 -16.30
CA LYS A 572 -20.24 40.85 -16.86
C LYS A 572 -19.05 41.25 -17.74
N PRO A 573 -19.08 40.99 -19.06
CA PRO A 573 -18.17 41.64 -19.97
C PRO A 573 -18.76 43.02 -20.32
N THR A 574 -18.59 44.01 -19.44
CA THR A 574 -18.40 45.45 -19.79
C THR A 574 -18.47 46.38 -18.56
N LEU A 575 -17.52 47.32 -18.56
CA LEU A 575 -17.31 48.52 -17.74
C LEU A 575 -16.52 48.39 -16.42
N PRO A 576 -15.48 49.25 -16.20
CA PRO A 576 -14.55 49.11 -15.09
C PRO A 576 -14.96 49.96 -13.87
N ARG A 577 -14.31 49.64 -12.73
CA ARG A 577 -13.97 50.53 -11.60
C ARG A 577 -14.81 50.36 -10.31
N SER A 578 -14.29 49.51 -9.42
CA SER A 578 -14.48 49.64 -7.96
C SER A 578 -13.32 49.04 -7.13
N ASP A 579 -12.09 49.02 -7.67
CA ASP A 579 -10.93 48.41 -6.98
C ASP A 579 -10.25 49.35 -5.96
N THR A 580 -10.52 50.67 -6.04
CA THR A 580 -9.83 51.68 -5.21
C THR A 580 -10.31 51.68 -3.75
N VAL A 581 -11.57 51.30 -3.50
CA VAL A 581 -12.13 51.20 -2.13
C VAL A 581 -11.67 49.92 -1.43
N LEU A 582 -11.44 48.84 -2.19
CA LEU A 582 -10.98 47.54 -1.69
C LEU A 582 -9.53 47.59 -1.20
N GLN A 583 -8.67 48.28 -1.94
CA GLN A 583 -7.27 48.48 -1.54
C GLN A 583 -7.18 49.40 -0.30
N ALA A 584 -8.00 50.46 -0.25
CA ALA A 584 -8.07 51.36 0.90
C ALA A 584 -8.56 50.64 2.18
N TRP A 585 -9.60 49.80 2.08
CA TRP A 585 -10.11 49.05 3.23
C TRP A 585 -9.15 47.97 3.72
N ALA A 586 -8.49 47.25 2.80
CA ALA A 586 -7.47 46.26 3.14
C ALA A 586 -6.29 46.92 3.88
N MET A 587 -5.81 48.08 3.39
CA MET A 587 -4.77 48.85 4.06
C MET A 587 -5.20 49.38 5.43
N THR A 588 -6.44 49.82 5.61
CA THR A 588 -6.94 50.25 6.93
C THR A 588 -7.09 49.09 7.93
N SER A 589 -7.48 47.90 7.47
CA SER A 589 -7.59 46.71 8.34
C SER A 589 -6.23 46.16 8.77
N GLN A 590 -5.23 46.17 7.87
CA GLN A 590 -3.84 45.83 8.21
C GLN A 590 -3.20 46.90 9.10
N ALA A 591 -3.48 48.18 8.87
CA ALA A 591 -2.99 49.27 9.71
C ALA A 591 -3.60 49.26 11.13
N GLN A 592 -4.86 48.84 11.28
CA GLN A 592 -5.49 48.65 12.60
C GLN A 592 -4.95 47.41 13.32
N CYS A 593 -4.61 46.34 12.60
CA CYS A 593 -3.97 45.16 13.18
C CYS A 593 -2.54 45.46 13.66
N ASN A 594 -1.78 46.28 12.91
CA ASN A 594 -0.41 46.66 13.24
C ASN A 594 -0.30 47.76 14.32
N LYS A 595 -1.37 48.53 14.58
CA LYS A 595 -1.40 49.54 15.66
C LYS A 595 -1.80 48.97 17.03
N ALA A 596 -2.23 47.71 17.11
CA ALA A 596 -2.56 47.02 18.36
C ALA A 596 -1.34 46.32 19.00
N THR A 597 -0.11 46.58 18.53
CA THR A 597 1.11 46.00 19.11
C THR A 597 2.23 47.05 19.17
N PRO A 598 2.55 47.61 20.35
CA PRO A 598 3.83 48.25 20.58
C PRO A 598 4.83 47.26 21.18
N GLN A 599 5.97 47.07 20.50
CA GLN A 599 7.28 46.56 20.97
C GLN A 599 7.33 45.09 21.46
N SER A 600 8.26 44.20 21.09
CA SER A 600 9.60 44.26 20.47
C SER A 600 9.97 42.87 19.92
N ASN A 601 10.65 42.79 18.77
CA ASN A 601 11.24 41.57 18.22
C ASN A 601 12.35 40.99 19.14
N PRO A 602 12.60 39.67 19.07
CA PRO A 602 13.79 39.23 18.32
C PRO A 602 13.53 38.06 17.35
N GLU A 603 14.30 38.07 16.26
CA GLU A 603 14.42 37.00 15.25
C GLU A 603 14.99 35.71 15.85
N ALA A 604 14.32 34.57 15.58
CA ALA A 604 14.80 33.18 15.54
C ALA A 604 13.56 32.28 15.29
N GLU A 605 13.52 31.18 14.57
CA GLU A 605 14.51 30.27 14.01
C GLU A 605 13.73 29.40 13.00
N ALA A 606 14.27 29.20 11.79
CA ALA A 606 13.73 28.27 10.81
C ALA A 606 14.12 26.84 11.21
N ILE A 607 13.13 25.97 11.46
CA ILE A 607 13.33 24.54 11.66
C ILE A 607 13.46 23.88 10.27
N PRO A 608 14.60 23.28 9.91
CA PRO A 608 14.71 22.47 8.71
C PRO A 608 14.05 21.10 8.91
N ALA A 609 13.53 20.56 7.81
CA ALA A 609 13.03 19.20 7.72
C ALA A 609 14.16 18.19 7.98
N GLU A 610 13.93 17.24 8.88
CA GLU A 610 14.75 16.03 9.04
C GLU A 610 14.33 14.98 8.01
N ASP A 611 15.28 14.70 7.12
CA ASP A 611 15.72 13.42 6.51
C ASP A 611 14.83 12.15 6.57
#